data_AF-A0A7S2QJP5-F1
#
_entry.id   AF-A0A7S2QJP5-F1
#
_cell.length_a   1.000
_cell.length_b   1.000
_cell.length_c   1.000
_cell.angle_alpha   90.00
_cell.angle_beta   90.00
_cell.angle_gamma   90.00
#
_symmetry.space_group_name_H-M   'P 1'
#
loop_
_entity.id
_entity.type
_entity.pdbx_description
1 polymer ?
#
loop_
_entity_poly.entity_id
_entity_poly.type
_entity_poly.pdbx_seq_one_letter_code
_entity_poly.pdbx_strand_id
1 'polypeptide(L)'
;PESIRSVPVVHCPDAFGLVVRTDTARIVYSGDCRPSEELIRVAVEEGALGYDGSDPPPLWLVHEATFNPDEQANAEAMRHSTTEEALGVAERMAASGVL
;
A
#
# COMPACT_ATOMS: atom_id res chain seq x y z
N PRO A 1 -12.66 -7.07 -14.27
CA PRO A 1 -11.52 -7.06 -15.20
C PRO A 1 -10.22 -6.63 -14.52
N GLU A 2 -9.18 -7.44 -14.68
CA GLU A 2 -7.84 -7.20 -14.15
C GLU A 2 -7.35 -5.77 -14.38
N SER A 3 -6.72 -5.17 -13.36
CA SER A 3 -6.31 -3.77 -13.38
C SER A 3 -4.93 -3.59 -12.74
N ILE A 4 -4.23 -2.55 -13.22
CA ILE A 4 -3.02 -2.01 -12.59
C ILE A 4 -3.22 -0.50 -12.52
N ARG A 5 -3.08 0.07 -11.33
CA ARG A 5 -3.14 1.51 -11.10
C ARG A 5 -1.88 1.99 -10.41
N SER A 6 -1.25 3.00 -11.00
CA SER A 6 -0.18 3.78 -10.36
C SER A 6 -0.78 4.91 -9.54
N VAL A 7 -0.38 5.02 -8.27
CA VAL A 7 -0.85 6.02 -7.33
C VAL A 7 0.35 6.86 -6.89
N PRO A 8 0.35 8.19 -7.07
CA PRO A 8 1.44 9.04 -6.61
C PRO A 8 1.67 8.90 -5.10
N VAL A 9 2.94 8.85 -4.70
CA VAL A 9 3.34 8.76 -3.28
C VAL A 9 4.42 9.80 -2.95
N VAL A 10 4.59 10.09 -1.65
CA VAL A 10 5.57 11.08 -1.18
C VAL A 10 6.92 10.41 -0.98
N HIS A 11 7.84 10.61 -1.93
CA HIS A 11 9.25 10.24 -1.82
C HIS A 11 10.14 11.15 -2.70
N CYS A 12 10.36 10.77 -3.95
CA CYS A 12 11.05 11.55 -4.98
C CYS A 12 10.05 12.00 -6.09
N PRO A 13 10.45 12.91 -7.00
CA PRO A 13 9.61 13.24 -8.16
C PRO A 13 9.24 11.98 -8.94
N ASP A 14 7.98 11.89 -9.38
CA ASP A 14 7.45 10.75 -10.12
C ASP A 14 7.56 9.40 -9.37
N ALA A 15 7.46 9.44 -8.04
CA ALA A 15 7.31 8.24 -7.21
C ALA A 15 5.85 7.74 -7.17
N PHE A 16 5.67 6.42 -7.30
CA PHE A 16 4.35 5.78 -7.32
C PHE A 16 4.34 4.48 -6.51
N GLY A 17 3.23 4.27 -5.80
CA GLY A 17 2.78 2.94 -5.41
C GLY A 17 1.92 2.32 -6.51
N LEU A 18 1.79 0.99 -6.50
CA LEU A 18 1.00 0.24 -7.47
C LEU A 18 -0.09 -0.55 -6.75
N VAL A 19 -1.31 -0.46 -7.28
CA VAL A 19 -2.42 -1.34 -6.93
C VAL A 19 -2.67 -2.26 -8.12
N VAL A 20 -2.43 -3.55 -7.92
CA VAL A 20 -2.66 -4.61 -8.91
C VAL A 20 -3.83 -5.44 -8.45
N ARG A 21 -4.81 -5.63 -9.34
CA ARG A 21 -5.98 -6.45 -9.06
C ARG A 21 -6.15 -7.51 -10.14
N THR A 22 -6.30 -8.74 -9.68
CA THR A 22 -6.67 -9.90 -10.50
C THR A 22 -8.02 -10.44 -10.01
N ASP A 23 -8.48 -11.52 -10.61
CA ASP A 23 -9.72 -12.20 -10.15
C ASP A 23 -9.54 -12.87 -8.78
N THR A 24 -8.30 -13.25 -8.41
CA THR A 24 -8.04 -14.07 -7.21
C THR A 24 -7.17 -13.38 -6.16
N ALA A 25 -6.58 -12.23 -6.46
CA ALA A 25 -5.73 -11.48 -5.54
C ALA A 25 -5.74 -9.97 -5.82
N ARG A 26 -5.52 -9.21 -4.76
CA ARG A 26 -5.09 -7.80 -4.80
C ARG A 26 -3.66 -7.74 -4.26
N ILE A 27 -2.79 -7.02 -4.95
CA ILE A 27 -1.42 -6.76 -4.49
C ILE A 27 -1.23 -5.26 -4.49
N VAL A 28 -0.75 -4.73 -3.37
CA VAL A 28 -0.31 -3.35 -3.26
C VAL A 28 1.19 -3.36 -3.08
N TYR A 29 1.91 -2.61 -3.91
CA TYR A 29 3.34 -2.38 -3.77
C TYR A 29 3.55 -0.88 -3.50
N SER A 30 4.11 -0.53 -2.36
CA SER A 30 4.24 0.89 -1.96
C SER A 30 5.28 1.65 -2.80
N GLY A 31 6.33 0.97 -3.25
CA GLY A 31 7.60 1.62 -3.58
C GLY A 31 8.23 2.24 -2.32
N ASP A 32 9.22 3.11 -2.51
CA ASP A 32 9.71 3.96 -1.41
C ASP A 32 8.74 5.12 -1.20
N CYS A 33 8.26 5.30 0.04
CA CYS A 33 7.29 6.33 0.38
C CYS A 33 7.14 6.58 1.89
N ARG A 34 6.72 7.80 2.23
CA ARG A 34 5.94 8.05 3.46
C ARG A 34 4.58 7.33 3.38
N PRO A 35 3.94 7.00 4.51
CA PRO A 35 2.58 6.47 4.54
C PRO A 35 1.64 7.32 3.69
N SER A 36 0.91 6.67 2.78
CA SER A 36 0.11 7.36 1.76
C SER A 36 -1.38 7.05 1.93
N GLU A 37 -2.14 8.06 2.37
CA GLU A 37 -3.61 7.99 2.45
C GLU A 37 -4.26 7.72 1.10
N GLU A 38 -3.68 8.28 0.04
CA GLU A 38 -4.16 8.09 -1.34
C GLU A 38 -4.01 6.62 -1.77
N LEU A 39 -2.86 6.02 -1.50
CA LEU A 39 -2.62 4.60 -1.83
C LEU A 39 -3.57 3.69 -1.06
N ILE A 40 -3.80 3.96 0.22
CA ILE A 40 -4.78 3.23 1.04
C ILE A 40 -6.18 3.35 0.44
N ARG A 41 -6.61 4.58 0.13
CA ARG A 41 -7.94 4.81 -0.44
C ARG A 41 -8.13 4.03 -1.74
N VAL A 42 -7.19 4.15 -2.68
CA VAL A 42 -7.28 3.46 -3.98
C VAL A 42 -7.27 1.95 -3.79
N ALA A 43 -6.44 1.41 -2.89
CA ALA A 43 -6.39 -0.03 -2.61
C ALA A 43 -7.71 -0.58 -2.04
N VAL A 44 -8.36 0.19 -1.15
CA VAL A 44 -9.66 -0.16 -0.57
C VAL A 44 -10.77 -0.04 -1.61
N GLU A 45 -10.82 1.05 -2.36
CA GLU A 45 -11.84 1.28 -3.41
C GLU A 45 -11.77 0.23 -4.52
N GLU A 46 -10.56 -0.09 -5.00
CA GLU A 46 -10.35 -1.15 -6.00
C GLU A 46 -10.75 -2.53 -5.47
N GLY A 47 -10.85 -2.72 -4.15
CA GLY A 47 -11.14 -4.00 -3.52
C GLY A 47 -12.45 -4.05 -2.76
N ALA A 48 -13.41 -3.15 -3.03
CA ALA A 48 -14.68 -3.14 -2.30
C ALA A 48 -15.55 -4.37 -2.56
N LEU A 49 -15.51 -4.95 -3.77
CA LEU A 49 -16.23 -6.16 -4.19
C LEU A 49 -15.46 -6.92 -5.26
N GLY A 50 -15.65 -8.24 -5.36
CA GLY A 50 -15.29 -9.07 -6.50
C GLY A 50 -15.96 -8.61 -7.80
N TYR A 51 -15.41 -8.97 -8.97
CA TYR A 51 -15.95 -8.49 -10.25
C TYR A 51 -17.36 -9.03 -10.57
N ASP A 52 -17.71 -10.16 -9.96
CA ASP A 52 -19.03 -10.80 -10.01
C ASP A 52 -19.96 -10.34 -8.86
N GLY A 53 -19.51 -9.39 -8.04
CA GLY A 53 -20.23 -8.92 -6.85
C GLY A 53 -20.03 -9.78 -5.60
N SER A 54 -19.14 -10.77 -5.63
CA SER A 54 -18.75 -11.56 -4.45
C SER A 54 -17.83 -10.79 -3.49
N ASP A 55 -17.43 -11.43 -2.40
CA ASP A 55 -16.43 -10.90 -1.48
C ASP A 55 -15.10 -10.60 -2.22
N PRO A 56 -14.38 -9.54 -1.82
CA PRO A 56 -13.16 -9.18 -2.52
C PRO A 56 -12.06 -10.21 -2.30
N PRO A 57 -11.21 -10.47 -3.32
CA PRO A 57 -10.07 -11.35 -3.15
C PRO A 57 -9.09 -10.79 -2.10
N PRO A 58 -8.26 -11.64 -1.47
CA PRO A 58 -7.32 -11.20 -0.44
C PRO A 58 -6.37 -10.12 -0.95
N LEU A 59 -5.97 -9.21 -0.05
CA LEU A 59 -5.00 -8.16 -0.34
C LEU A 59 -3.66 -8.51 0.30
N TRP A 60 -2.61 -8.55 -0.50
CA TRP A 60 -1.23 -8.66 -0.03
C TRP A 60 -0.54 -7.32 -0.20
N LEU A 61 0.05 -6.81 0.87
CA LEU A 61 0.79 -5.57 0.85
C LEU A 61 2.29 -5.88 0.84
N VAL A 62 3.04 -5.28 -0.07
CA VAL A 62 4.49 -5.19 -0.03
C VAL A 62 4.81 -3.73 0.26
N HIS A 63 5.20 -3.43 1.50
CA HIS A 63 5.41 -2.06 1.95
C HIS A 63 6.86 -1.84 2.36
N GLU A 64 7.43 -0.69 1.99
CA GLU A 64 8.75 -0.34 2.47
C GLU A 64 8.74 -0.08 3.99
N ALA A 65 9.81 -0.49 4.66
CA ALA A 65 10.01 -0.30 6.08
C ALA A 65 11.50 -0.02 6.32
N THR A 66 11.99 1.04 5.67
CA THR A 66 13.42 1.38 5.66
C THR A 66 13.98 1.64 7.05
N PHE A 67 13.16 2.19 7.95
CA PHE A 67 13.57 2.63 9.28
C PHE A 67 12.89 1.84 10.41
N ASN A 68 13.56 1.72 11.56
CA ASN A 68 12.94 1.14 12.75
C ASN A 68 11.92 2.10 13.38
N PRO A 69 11.01 1.61 14.25
CA PRO A 69 10.00 2.46 14.91
C PRO A 69 10.58 3.65 15.71
N ASP A 70 11.79 3.52 16.26
CA ASP A 70 12.47 4.59 17.00
C ASP A 70 13.18 5.62 16.11
N GLU A 71 13.17 5.42 14.80
CA GLU A 71 13.85 6.27 13.81
C GLU A 71 12.88 7.18 13.03
N GLN A 72 11.74 7.54 13.62
CA GLN A 72 10.69 8.37 13.00
C GLN A 72 11.22 9.65 12.34
N ALA A 73 12.11 10.37 13.02
CA ALA A 73 12.68 11.61 12.49
C ALA A 73 13.50 11.38 11.20
N ASN A 74 14.21 10.24 11.11
CA ASN A 74 14.96 9.87 9.91
C ASN A 74 14.00 9.47 8.77
N ALA A 75 12.95 8.71 9.09
CA ALA A 75 11.91 8.31 8.15
C ALA A 75 11.23 9.54 7.52
N GLU A 76 10.87 10.54 8.32
CA GLU A 76 10.28 11.78 7.83
C GLU A 76 11.26 12.61 6.99
N ALA A 77 12.50 12.78 7.46
CA ALA A 77 13.52 13.57 6.77
C ALA A 77 13.89 12.96 5.40
N MET A 78 13.96 11.64 5.32
CA MET A 78 14.34 10.90 4.12
C MET A 78 13.13 10.44 3.28
N ARG A 79 11.92 10.75 3.74
CA ARG A 79 10.65 10.41 3.06
C ARG A 79 10.47 8.90 2.83
N HIS A 80 10.74 8.13 3.87
CA HIS A 80 10.55 6.69 3.93
C HIS A 80 9.64 6.33 5.09
N SER A 81 9.26 5.06 5.23
CA SER A 81 8.41 4.58 6.33
C SER A 81 9.21 3.85 7.41
N THR A 82 8.71 3.92 8.64
CA THR A 82 9.13 3.00 9.69
C THR A 82 8.38 1.67 9.59
N THR A 83 8.89 0.63 10.25
CA THR A 83 8.19 -0.66 10.37
C THR A 83 6.82 -0.52 11.04
N GLU A 84 6.68 0.33 12.06
CA GLU A 84 5.40 0.56 12.74
C GLU A 84 4.39 1.23 11.81
N GLU A 85 4.84 2.18 11.00
CA GLU A 85 4.00 2.83 10.01
C GLU A 85 3.56 1.88 8.89
N ALA A 86 4.46 1.02 8.40
CA ALA A 86 4.13 -0.01 7.41
C ALA A 86 3.04 -0.97 7.93
N LEU A 87 3.12 -1.39 9.19
CA LEU A 87 2.08 -2.18 9.85
C LEU A 87 0.76 -1.41 9.96
N GLY A 88 0.80 -0.12 10.31
CA GLY A 88 -0.39 0.73 10.35
C GLY A 88 -1.03 0.95 8.98
N VAL A 89 -0.26 0.96 7.89
CA VAL A 89 -0.79 0.96 6.52
C VAL A 89 -1.47 -0.38 6.21
N ALA A 90 -0.85 -1.51 6.57
CA ALA A 90 -1.41 -2.84 6.36
C ALA A 90 -2.77 -3.01 7.06
N GLU A 91 -2.87 -2.57 8.32
CA GLU A 91 -4.10 -2.62 9.10
C GLU A 91 -5.22 -1.79 8.44
N ARG A 92 -4.91 -0.56 8.01
CA ARG A 92 -5.89 0.32 7.36
C ARG A 92 -6.34 -0.16 5.98
N MET A 93 -5.51 -0.94 5.28
CA MET A 93 -5.90 -1.61 4.04
C MET A 93 -6.65 -2.94 4.27
N ALA A 94 -6.78 -3.39 5.53
CA ALA A 94 -7.24 -4.74 5.87
C ALA A 94 -6.46 -5.82 5.09
N ALA A 95 -5.14 -5.66 5.00
CA ALA A 95 -4.28 -6.58 4.28
C ALA A 95 -4.33 -7.97 4.93
N SER A 96 -4.42 -9.01 4.09
CA SER A 96 -4.31 -10.42 4.51
C SER A 96 -2.91 -10.78 4.97
N GLY A 97 -1.90 -10.03 4.52
CA GLY A 97 -0.53 -10.10 4.97
C GLY A 97 0.29 -8.93 4.43
N VAL A 98 1.41 -8.66 5.10
CA VAL A 98 2.38 -7.62 4.73
C VAL A 98 3.78 -8.22 4.63
N LEU A 99 4.52 -7.82 3.60
CA LEU A 99 5.93 -8.12 3.37
C LEU A 99 6.76 -6.83 3.42
#